data_AF-A0A8S3TS49-F1
#
_entry.id   AF-A0A8S3TS49-F1
#
_cell.length_a   1.000
_cell.length_b   1.000
_cell.length_c   1.000
_cell.angle_alpha   90.00
_cell.angle_beta   90.00
_cell.angle_gamma   90.00
#
_symmetry.space_group_name_H-M   'P 1'
#
loop_
_entity.id
_entity.type
_entity.pdbx_description
1 polymer ?
#
loop_
_entity_poly.entity_id
_entity_poly.type
_entity_poly.pdbx_seq_one_letter_code
_entity_poly.pdbx_strand_id
1 'polypeptide(L)'
;MNSSGIRKMKRIMSQCLRLMRLKSTKPLQRSRLEPYIKSGLFNEGGIVLLTVPVAAFCLGVWQIQRRIEKLELIKSLEEKTGNNPVPLPSKLDDIYDLEYQCVKVRGVFDHSKSIELGPRTNIKDAMYSSGHGGSLLSTGRQTGFWLITPLKLSDRNATILVNRGWIPKIKMKENYTKDQKHSQKGRLK
;
A
#
# COMPACT_ATOMS: atom_id res chain seq x y z
N MET A 1 -3.87 -4.80 7.29
CA MET A 1 -5.06 -3.92 7.43
C MET A 1 -5.29 -3.68 8.91
N ASN A 2 -5.09 -2.44 9.39
CA ASN A 2 -5.03 -2.17 10.83
C ASN A 2 -6.45 -2.16 11.44
N SER A 3 -6.71 -3.08 12.35
CA SER A 3 -8.03 -3.34 12.98
C SER A 3 -8.50 -2.17 13.87
N SER A 4 -7.58 -1.29 14.27
CA SER A 4 -7.84 -0.10 15.10
C SER A 4 -8.79 0.91 14.41
N GLY A 5 -8.59 1.20 13.12
CA GLY A 5 -9.40 2.16 12.36
C GLY A 5 -10.85 1.74 12.20
N ILE A 6 -11.09 0.45 11.91
CA ILE A 6 -12.44 -0.12 11.77
C ILE A 6 -13.19 -0.11 13.11
N ARG A 7 -12.49 -0.40 14.22
CA ARG A 7 -13.07 -0.32 15.57
C ARG A 7 -13.42 1.11 15.98
N LYS A 8 -12.59 2.09 15.61
CA LYS A 8 -12.84 3.52 15.88
C LYS A 8 -14.04 4.04 15.07
N MET A 9 -14.14 3.64 13.80
CA MET A 9 -15.27 3.95 12.92
C MET A 9 -16.58 3.33 13.42
N LYS A 10 -16.58 2.06 13.85
CA LYS A 10 -17.75 1.43 14.46
C LYS A 10 -18.20 2.13 15.75
N ARG A 11 -17.27 2.63 16.58
CA ARG A 11 -17.59 3.38 17.80
C ARG A 11 -18.20 4.75 17.50
N ILE A 12 -17.65 5.50 16.55
CA ILE A 12 -18.17 6.84 16.18
C ILE A 12 -19.54 6.70 15.50
N MET A 13 -19.70 5.76 14.57
CA MET A 13 -20.97 5.52 13.91
C MET A 13 -22.04 4.99 14.89
N SER A 14 -21.63 4.15 15.86
CA SER A 14 -22.50 3.70 16.95
C SER A 14 -22.86 4.83 17.92
N GLN A 15 -21.95 5.77 18.21
CA GLN A 15 -22.24 6.95 19.03
C GLN A 15 -23.23 7.88 18.33
N CYS A 16 -23.07 8.16 17.03
CA CYS A 16 -24.06 8.91 16.27
C CYS A 16 -25.42 8.21 16.21
N LEU A 17 -25.46 6.89 15.96
CA LEU A 17 -26.71 6.12 15.99
C LEU A 17 -27.38 6.16 17.38
N ARG A 18 -26.58 6.09 18.45
CA ARG A 18 -27.08 6.10 19.84
C ARG A 18 -27.57 7.49 20.26
N LEU A 19 -26.93 8.56 19.79
CA LEU A 19 -27.40 9.94 19.98
C LEU A 19 -28.70 10.23 19.20
N MET A 20 -28.89 9.62 18.03
CA MET A 20 -30.17 9.68 17.31
C MET A 20 -31.28 8.87 18.01
N ARG A 21 -30.95 7.78 18.71
CA ARG A 21 -31.94 6.89 19.36
C ARG A 21 -32.46 7.41 20.70
N LEU A 22 -31.81 8.39 21.33
CA LEU A 22 -32.22 8.94 22.63
C LEU A 22 -33.24 10.07 22.56
N LYS A 23 -33.74 10.44 21.37
CA LYS A 23 -34.77 11.49 21.21
C LYS A 23 -36.20 10.96 21.06
N SER A 24 -36.44 9.69 21.41
CA SER A 24 -37.78 9.10 21.40
C SER A 24 -38.11 8.48 22.76
N THR A 25 -39.28 8.84 23.29
CA THR A 25 -39.94 8.34 24.51
C THR A 25 -39.61 9.02 25.85
N LYS A 26 -40.41 10.06 26.22
CA LYS A 26 -41.30 10.09 27.41
C LYS A 26 -42.40 11.16 27.18
N PRO A 27 -43.70 10.87 27.33
CA PRO A 27 -44.73 11.91 27.37
C PRO A 27 -44.86 12.44 28.80
N LEU A 28 -44.65 13.74 29.02
CA LEU A 28 -45.06 14.43 30.23
C LEU A 28 -45.90 15.66 29.84
N GLN A 29 -46.93 15.89 30.65
CA GLN A 29 -48.14 16.63 30.37
C GLN A 29 -47.95 18.08 29.90
N ARG A 30 -48.91 18.50 29.06
CA ARG A 30 -49.12 19.85 28.50
C ARG A 30 -49.06 20.96 29.55
N SER A 31 -48.20 21.95 29.31
CA SER A 31 -48.44 23.35 29.68
C SER A 31 -48.34 24.22 28.43
N ARG A 32 -49.42 24.96 28.20
CA ARG A 32 -49.78 25.79 27.04
C ARG A 32 -48.81 26.96 26.86
N LEU A 33 -47.88 26.87 25.92
CA LEU A 33 -47.23 28.01 25.24
C LEU A 33 -47.04 27.63 23.76
N GLU A 34 -47.41 28.56 22.89
CA GLU A 34 -47.71 28.40 21.46
C GLU A 34 -46.58 27.83 20.57
N PRO A 35 -46.93 27.22 19.41
CA PRO A 35 -46.07 26.39 18.59
C PRO A 35 -45.48 27.16 17.40
N TYR A 36 -44.17 27.40 17.40
CA TYR A 36 -43.45 27.77 16.18
C TYR A 36 -42.19 26.93 15.98
N ILE A 37 -42.33 25.62 16.10
CA ILE A 37 -41.43 24.69 15.41
C ILE A 37 -42.29 23.99 14.38
N LYS A 38 -42.39 24.66 13.22
CA LYS A 38 -43.01 24.11 12.00
C LYS A 38 -42.45 22.71 11.78
N SER A 39 -43.29 21.70 11.92
CA SER A 39 -43.04 20.28 11.66
C SER A 39 -42.79 19.96 10.18
N GLY A 40 -42.35 20.94 9.38
CA GLY A 40 -42.05 20.79 7.95
C GLY A 40 -40.58 20.45 7.63
N LEU A 41 -39.70 20.42 8.63
CA LEU A 41 -38.29 20.06 8.42
C LEU A 41 -38.07 18.53 8.27
N PHE A 42 -39.04 17.73 8.70
CA PHE A 42 -39.05 16.26 8.57
C PHE A 42 -40.01 15.77 7.49
N ASN A 43 -40.20 16.54 6.42
CA ASN A 43 -40.75 15.99 5.18
C ASN A 43 -39.71 15.04 4.56
N GLU A 44 -40.13 14.03 3.77
CA GLU A 44 -39.25 13.12 3.01
C GLU A 44 -38.06 13.88 2.35
N GLY A 45 -38.34 15.05 1.75
CA GLY A 45 -37.33 15.90 1.13
C GLY A 45 -36.37 16.61 2.10
N GLY A 46 -36.79 16.93 3.32
CA GLY A 46 -35.94 17.56 4.35
C GLY A 46 -34.91 16.58 4.91
N ILE A 47 -35.28 15.31 5.04
CA ILE A 47 -34.37 14.24 5.46
C ILE A 47 -33.32 13.99 4.38
N VAL A 48 -33.71 13.92 3.10
CA VAL A 48 -32.77 13.75 1.97
C VAL A 48 -31.83 14.96 1.85
N LEU A 49 -32.32 16.18 2.07
CA LEU A 49 -31.48 17.38 2.05
C LEU A 49 -30.40 17.37 3.14
N LEU A 50 -30.70 16.78 4.30
CA LEU A 50 -29.76 16.69 5.43
C LEU A 50 -28.85 15.46 5.38
N THR A 51 -29.21 14.38 4.67
CA THR A 51 -28.38 13.17 4.59
C THR A 51 -27.11 13.40 3.78
N VAL A 52 -27.19 14.17 2.68
CA VAL A 52 -26.04 14.49 1.82
C VAL A 52 -24.91 15.21 2.58
N PRO A 53 -25.14 16.34 3.28
CA PRO A 53 -24.08 17.02 4.01
C PRO A 53 -23.55 16.19 5.19
N VAL A 54 -24.40 15.40 5.87
CA VAL A 54 -23.96 14.51 6.95
C VAL A 54 -23.05 13.40 6.40
N ALA A 55 -23.44 12.76 5.29
CA ALA A 55 -22.63 11.73 4.65
C ALA A 55 -21.30 12.29 4.11
N ALA A 56 -21.33 13.47 3.49
CA ALA A 56 -20.13 14.16 3.02
C ALA A 56 -19.17 14.49 4.17
N PHE A 57 -19.68 14.94 5.31
CA PHE A 57 -18.86 15.21 6.49
C PHE A 57 -18.26 13.92 7.08
N CYS A 58 -19.06 12.86 7.23
CA CYS A 58 -18.56 11.57 7.68
C CYS A 58 -17.46 11.02 6.75
N LEU A 59 -17.67 11.15 5.44
CA LEU A 59 -16.71 10.73 4.43
C LEU A 59 -15.44 11.61 4.47
N GLY A 60 -15.58 12.93 4.63
CA GLY A 60 -14.46 13.86 4.77
C GLY A 60 -13.59 13.57 5.99
N VAL A 61 -14.21 13.36 7.16
CA VAL A 61 -13.51 12.96 8.39
C VAL A 61 -12.77 11.64 8.19
N TRP A 62 -13.40 10.67 7.53
CA TRP A 62 -12.75 9.39 7.20
C TRP A 62 -11.55 9.58 6.26
N GLN A 63 -11.67 10.40 5.22
CA GLN A 63 -10.58 10.67 4.30
C GLN A 63 -9.38 11.32 5.00
N ILE A 64 -9.61 12.28 5.89
CA ILE A 64 -8.54 12.92 6.67
C ILE A 64 -7.84 11.90 7.56
N GLN A 65 -8.59 11.11 8.33
CA GLN A 65 -8.02 10.09 9.20
C GLN A 65 -7.21 9.07 8.39
N ARG A 66 -7.75 8.62 7.25
CA ARG A 66 -7.08 7.66 6.38
C ARG A 66 -5.79 8.22 5.78
N ARG A 67 -5.77 9.52 5.47
CA ARG A 67 -4.57 10.22 5.02
C ARG A 67 -3.52 10.29 6.13
N ILE A 68 -3.89 10.57 7.38
CA ILE A 68 -2.95 10.62 8.50
C ILE A 68 -2.28 9.26 8.71
N GLU A 69 -3.04 8.17 8.72
CA GLU A 69 -2.49 6.81 8.82
C GLU A 69 -1.47 6.51 7.71
N LYS A 70 -1.78 6.94 6.48
CA LYS A 70 -0.87 6.77 5.34
C LYS A 70 0.44 7.54 5.55
N LEU A 71 0.36 8.77 6.04
CA LEU A 71 1.54 9.59 6.30
C LEU A 71 2.41 9.03 7.42
N GLU A 72 1.80 8.54 8.50
CA GLU A 72 2.51 7.91 9.60
C GLU A 72 3.26 6.65 9.14
N LEU A 73 2.61 5.83 8.31
CA LEU A 73 3.26 4.66 7.71
C LEU A 73 4.44 5.06 6.83
N ILE A 74 4.27 6.06 5.96
CA ILE A 74 5.37 6.56 5.10
C ILE A 74 6.53 7.06 5.96
N LYS A 75 6.25 7.88 6.97
CA LYS A 75 7.27 8.41 7.89
C LYS A 75 8.05 7.29 8.58
N SER A 76 7.36 6.26 9.07
CA SER A 76 8.01 5.11 9.71
C SER A 76 8.92 4.32 8.76
N LEU A 77 8.55 4.24 7.48
CA LEU A 77 9.35 3.58 6.46
C LEU A 77 10.56 4.43 6.05
N GLU A 78 10.37 5.74 5.91
CA GLU A 78 11.44 6.69 5.60
C GLU A 78 12.52 6.69 6.70
N GLU A 79 12.10 6.70 7.97
CA GLU A 79 13.01 6.60 9.12
C GLU A 79 13.82 5.31 9.10
N LYS A 80 13.16 4.16 8.90
CA LYS A 80 13.83 2.86 8.80
C LYS A 80 14.80 2.78 7.62
N THR A 81 14.43 3.35 6.48
CA THR A 81 15.27 3.34 5.27
C THR A 81 16.46 4.29 5.40
N GLY A 82 16.28 5.44 6.08
CA GLY A 82 17.30 6.46 6.28
C GLY A 82 18.32 6.15 7.38
N ASN A 83 18.04 5.16 8.23
CA ASN A 83 18.97 4.74 9.29
C ASN A 83 20.27 4.16 8.74
N ASN A 84 21.35 4.34 9.52
CA ASN A 84 22.67 3.86 9.15
C ASN A 84 22.65 2.34 8.89
N PRO A 85 23.35 1.86 7.85
CA PRO A 85 23.31 0.44 7.51
C PRO A 85 23.84 -0.46 8.63
N VAL A 86 23.04 -1.43 9.05
CA VAL A 86 23.34 -2.37 10.13
C VAL A 86 23.88 -3.69 9.56
N PRO A 87 24.82 -4.38 10.23
CA PRO A 87 25.20 -5.74 9.83
C PRO A 87 24.02 -6.71 9.97
N LEU A 88 23.92 -7.68 9.06
CA LEU A 88 22.84 -8.66 9.11
C LEU A 88 23.02 -9.61 10.31
N PRO A 89 22.03 -9.75 11.21
CA PRO A 89 22.13 -10.59 12.40
C PRO A 89 22.21 -12.07 12.04
N SER A 90 22.83 -12.84 12.93
CA SER A 90 23.05 -14.28 12.74
C SER A 90 21.77 -15.10 12.88
N LYS A 91 20.80 -14.63 13.68
CA LYS A 91 19.52 -15.31 13.95
C LYS A 91 18.44 -14.86 12.97
N LEU A 92 17.54 -15.78 12.62
CA LEU A 92 16.41 -15.52 11.71
C LEU A 92 15.29 -14.72 12.40
N ASP A 93 15.11 -14.89 13.71
CA ASP A 93 14.05 -14.21 14.47
C ASP A 93 14.23 -12.68 14.49
N ASP A 94 15.48 -12.21 14.50
CA ASP A 94 15.82 -10.78 14.52
C ASP A 94 15.66 -10.11 13.14
N ILE A 95 15.33 -10.85 12.09
CA ILE A 95 15.19 -10.31 10.72
C ILE A 95 13.88 -9.52 10.55
N TYR A 96 12.82 -9.88 11.29
CA TYR A 96 11.53 -9.19 11.19
C TYR A 96 11.63 -7.71 11.57
N ASP A 97 12.50 -7.39 12.54
CA ASP A 97 12.72 -6.00 12.97
C ASP A 97 13.52 -5.17 11.95
N LEU A 98 14.25 -5.85 11.06
CA LEU A 98 15.06 -5.25 9.99
C LEU A 98 14.28 -5.01 8.70
N GLU A 99 12.96 -5.22 8.70
CA GLU A 99 12.13 -4.91 7.54
C GLU A 99 12.29 -3.43 7.15
N TYR A 100 12.62 -3.17 5.89
CA TYR A 100 12.90 -1.84 5.32
C TYR A 100 14.14 -1.12 5.88
N GLN A 101 15.02 -1.80 6.63
CA GLN A 101 16.30 -1.24 7.03
C GLN A 101 17.40 -1.53 6.00
N CYS A 102 18.34 -0.60 5.87
CA CYS A 102 19.55 -0.81 5.08
C CYS A 102 20.48 -1.79 5.80
N VAL A 103 20.95 -2.82 5.09
CA VAL A 103 21.89 -3.81 5.63
C VAL A 103 23.15 -3.93 4.78
N LYS A 104 24.30 -4.13 5.43
CA LYS A 104 25.58 -4.41 4.75
C LYS A 104 25.89 -5.90 4.83
N VAL A 105 26.12 -6.51 3.67
CA VAL A 105 26.47 -7.94 3.55
C VAL A 105 27.59 -8.12 2.53
N ARG A 106 28.43 -9.14 2.74
CA ARG A 106 29.49 -9.55 1.82
C ARG A 106 29.26 -10.99 1.38
N GLY A 107 29.51 -11.27 0.10
CA GLY A 107 29.22 -12.58 -0.47
C GLY A 107 29.45 -12.65 -1.98
N VAL A 108 29.09 -13.80 -2.57
CA VAL A 108 29.22 -14.08 -4.01
C VAL A 108 27.84 -14.40 -4.59
N PHE A 109 27.51 -13.79 -5.74
CA PHE A 109 26.26 -14.03 -6.44
C PHE A 109 26.30 -15.35 -7.23
N ASP A 110 25.30 -16.19 -7.00
CA ASP A 110 25.10 -17.44 -7.75
C ASP A 110 24.15 -17.20 -8.92
N HIS A 111 24.72 -16.84 -10.09
CA HIS A 111 23.95 -16.53 -11.30
C HIS A 111 23.22 -17.75 -11.87
N SER A 112 23.68 -18.97 -11.55
CA SER A 112 23.06 -20.22 -12.03
C SER A 112 21.65 -20.45 -11.51
N LYS A 113 21.32 -19.83 -10.36
CA LYS A 113 20.02 -19.93 -9.69
C LYS A 113 19.27 -18.60 -9.68
N SER A 114 19.58 -17.71 -10.62
CA SER A 114 18.85 -16.46 -10.77
C SER A 114 17.43 -16.72 -11.28
N ILE A 115 16.46 -15.96 -10.73
CA ILE A 115 15.04 -16.10 -11.03
C ILE A 115 14.53 -14.79 -11.61
N GLU A 116 13.82 -14.91 -12.72
CA GLU A 116 13.14 -13.80 -13.38
C GLU A 116 11.66 -13.86 -13.04
N LEU A 117 11.21 -12.93 -12.19
CA LEU A 117 9.81 -12.87 -11.76
C LEU A 117 8.96 -12.10 -12.78
N GLY A 118 8.43 -12.84 -13.75
CA GLY A 118 7.23 -12.58 -14.56
C GLY A 118 7.04 -11.20 -15.22
N PRO A 119 6.02 -11.03 -16.07
CA PRO A 119 5.70 -9.74 -16.65
C PRO A 119 5.16 -8.79 -15.56
N ARG A 120 6.01 -7.86 -15.13
CA ARG A 120 5.75 -6.84 -14.12
C ARG A 120 5.96 -5.47 -14.73
N THR A 121 5.05 -4.56 -14.46
CA THR A 121 5.19 -3.16 -14.84
C THR A 121 6.19 -2.46 -13.91
N ASN A 122 7.05 -1.60 -14.46
CA ASN A 122 7.90 -0.74 -13.64
C ASN A 122 7.02 0.25 -12.85
N ILE A 123 7.14 0.27 -11.53
CA ILE A 123 6.37 1.17 -10.65
C ILE A 123 6.76 2.63 -10.88
N LYS A 124 8.04 2.91 -11.19
CA LYS A 124 8.53 4.26 -11.47
C LYS A 124 7.94 4.78 -12.78
N ASP A 125 8.05 4.00 -13.84
CA ASP A 125 7.52 4.41 -15.16
C ASP A 125 5.99 4.42 -15.17
N ALA A 126 5.33 3.53 -14.41
CA ALA A 126 3.88 3.56 -14.25
C ALA A 126 3.40 4.88 -13.62
N MET A 127 4.18 5.55 -12.77
CA MET A 127 3.79 6.84 -12.20
C MET A 127 3.90 8.00 -13.20
N TYR A 128 4.89 7.96 -14.10
CA TYR A 128 5.12 9.03 -15.10
C TYR A 128 4.40 8.81 -16.43
N SER A 129 4.18 7.56 -16.83
CA SER A 129 3.47 7.20 -18.08
C SER A 129 1.96 7.03 -17.89
N SER A 130 1.47 7.00 -16.65
CA SER A 130 0.04 7.03 -16.34
C SER A 130 -0.33 8.42 -15.85
N GLY A 131 -0.71 9.30 -16.76
CA GLY A 131 -1.60 10.39 -16.37
C GLY A 131 -2.83 9.76 -15.71
N HIS A 132 -2.95 9.94 -14.40
CA HIS A 132 -4.07 9.53 -13.54
C HIS A 132 -4.25 8.00 -13.38
N GLY A 133 -4.14 7.53 -12.13
CA GLY A 133 -4.41 6.15 -11.68
C GLY A 133 -5.88 5.71 -11.81
N GLY A 134 -6.43 5.83 -13.02
CA GLY A 134 -7.81 5.53 -13.39
C GLY A 134 -8.12 5.70 -14.89
N SER A 135 -7.14 6.07 -15.73
CA SER A 135 -7.40 6.25 -17.16
C SER A 135 -7.66 4.92 -17.89
N LEU A 136 -8.86 4.81 -18.48
CA LEU A 136 -9.34 3.69 -19.31
C LEU A 136 -8.50 3.48 -20.59
N LEU A 137 -7.63 4.42 -20.94
CA LEU A 137 -6.78 4.41 -22.14
C LEU A 137 -5.30 4.42 -21.74
N SER A 138 -4.84 3.37 -21.05
CA SER A 138 -3.43 3.24 -20.65
C SER A 138 -2.59 2.59 -21.75
N THR A 139 -2.12 3.38 -22.73
CA THR A 139 -1.33 2.90 -23.89
C THR A 139 0.18 2.76 -23.61
N GLY A 140 0.66 3.02 -22.38
CA GLY A 140 2.10 3.15 -22.08
C GLY A 140 2.73 2.13 -21.13
N ARG A 141 2.07 1.01 -20.78
CA ARG A 141 2.61 0.08 -19.76
C ARG A 141 3.76 -0.76 -20.31
N GLN A 142 5.00 -0.34 -20.06
CA GLN A 142 6.17 -1.18 -20.30
C GLN A 142 6.16 -2.39 -19.36
N THR A 143 6.14 -3.58 -19.96
CA THR A 143 6.24 -4.86 -19.24
C THR A 143 7.69 -5.33 -19.22
N GLY A 144 8.14 -5.83 -18.08
CA GLY A 144 9.50 -6.32 -17.86
C GLY A 144 9.52 -7.33 -16.71
N PHE A 145 10.68 -7.62 -16.17
CA PHE A 145 10.88 -8.67 -15.17
C PHE A 145 11.68 -8.14 -13.98
N TRP A 146 11.41 -8.66 -12.78
CA TRP A 146 12.31 -8.44 -11.64
C TRP A 146 13.37 -9.54 -11.61
N LEU A 147 14.64 -9.13 -11.58
CA LEU A 147 15.76 -10.05 -11.47
C LEU A 147 16.08 -10.27 -9.99
N ILE A 148 15.91 -11.52 -9.53
CA ILE A 148 16.31 -11.93 -8.18
C ILE A 148 17.49 -12.88 -8.32
N THR A 149 18.61 -12.52 -7.69
CA THR A 149 19.83 -13.34 -7.70
C THR A 149 20.18 -13.75 -6.27
N PRO A 150 20.37 -15.06 -6.01
CA PRO A 150 20.87 -15.52 -4.72
C PRO A 150 22.30 -15.03 -4.46
N LEU A 151 22.55 -14.52 -3.25
CA LEU A 151 23.84 -14.11 -2.73
C LEU A 151 24.24 -15.06 -1.61
N LYS A 152 25.32 -15.83 -1.80
CA LYS A 152 25.90 -16.68 -0.76
C LYS A 152 26.82 -15.84 0.11
N LEU A 153 26.60 -15.85 1.42
CA LEU A 153 27.38 -15.02 2.35
C LEU A 153 28.78 -15.60 2.52
N SER A 154 29.78 -14.73 2.67
CA SER A 154 31.16 -15.15 2.98
C SER A 154 31.30 -15.62 4.42
N ASP A 155 30.52 -15.02 5.32
CA ASP A 155 30.73 -15.13 6.77
C ASP A 155 29.98 -16.33 7.37
N ARG A 156 28.99 -16.88 6.65
CA ARG A 156 28.17 -18.02 7.08
C ARG A 156 27.60 -18.79 5.89
N ASN A 157 27.26 -20.05 6.09
CA ASN A 157 26.58 -20.90 5.12
C ASN A 157 25.08 -20.55 5.00
N ALA A 158 24.77 -19.31 4.65
CA ALA A 158 23.42 -18.81 4.40
C ALA A 158 23.36 -18.13 3.03
N THR A 159 22.18 -18.17 2.40
CA THR A 159 21.94 -17.55 1.10
C THR A 159 20.80 -16.55 1.22
N ILE A 160 21.01 -15.34 0.71
CA ILE A 160 20.00 -14.28 0.67
C ILE A 160 19.52 -14.08 -0.76
N LEU A 161 18.23 -13.84 -0.94
CA LEU A 161 17.69 -13.44 -2.23
C LEU A 161 17.77 -11.91 -2.36
N VAL A 162 18.55 -11.45 -3.34
CA VAL A 162 18.70 -10.02 -3.60
C VAL A 162 17.91 -9.66 -4.85
N ASN A 163 16.96 -8.72 -4.70
CA ASN A 163 16.32 -8.10 -5.85
C ASN A 163 17.28 -7.08 -6.47
N ARG A 164 17.77 -7.38 -7.68
CA ARG A 164 18.76 -6.56 -8.42
C ARG A 164 18.13 -5.43 -9.21
N GLY A 165 16.80 -5.43 -9.34
CA GLY A 165 16.06 -4.40 -10.05
C GLY A 165 15.19 -4.94 -11.18
N TRP A 166 14.58 -4.01 -11.89
CA TRP A 166 13.65 -4.28 -12.98
C TRP A 166 14.37 -4.18 -14.32
N ILE A 167 14.11 -5.14 -15.21
CA ILE A 167 14.68 -5.19 -16.56
C ILE A 167 13.55 -5.13 -17.59
N PRO A 168 13.61 -4.23 -18.59
CA PRO A 168 12.61 -4.17 -19.65
C PRO A 168 12.71 -5.40 -20.56
N LYS A 169 11.55 -5.89 -21.04
CA LYS A 169 11.45 -7.07 -21.92
C LYS A 169 12.34 -7.01 -23.17
N ILE A 170 12.61 -5.80 -23.69
CA ILE A 170 13.44 -5.60 -24.89
C ILE A 170 14.90 -5.98 -24.63
N LYS A 171 15.48 -5.53 -23.50
CA LYS A 171 16.88 -5.82 -23.14
C LYS A 171 17.12 -7.28 -22.78
N MET A 172 16.07 -7.96 -22.29
CA MET A 172 16.12 -9.38 -21.97
C MET A 172 16.41 -10.24 -23.22
N LYS A 173 15.67 -10.03 -24.33
CA LYS A 173 15.85 -10.82 -25.58
C LYS A 173 17.30 -10.78 -26.08
N GLU A 174 17.99 -9.67 -25.88
CA GLU A 174 19.38 -9.49 -26.29
C GLU A 174 20.35 -10.38 -25.48
N ASN A 175 20.13 -10.51 -24.16
CA ASN A 175 20.99 -11.31 -23.28
C ASN A 175 20.88 -12.81 -23.57
N TYR A 176 19.66 -13.34 -23.75
CA TYR A 176 19.46 -14.74 -24.16
C TYR A 176 20.14 -15.06 -25.50
N THR A 177 20.12 -14.11 -26.44
CA THR A 177 20.74 -14.29 -27.76
C THR A 177 22.28 -14.32 -27.68
N LYS A 178 22.88 -13.56 -26.75
CA LYS A 178 24.34 -13.54 -26.54
C LYS A 178 24.83 -14.82 -25.87
N ASP A 179 24.11 -15.33 -24.87
CA ASP A 179 24.49 -16.56 -24.17
C ASP A 179 24.46 -17.79 -25.09
N GLN A 180 23.47 -17.87 -25.99
CA GLN A 180 23.42 -18.94 -26.99
C GLN A 180 24.58 -18.86 -27.99
N LYS A 181 24.94 -17.66 -28.45
CA LYS A 181 26.09 -17.47 -29.36
C LYS A 181 27.41 -17.83 -28.67
N HIS A 182 27.59 -17.52 -27.39
CA HIS A 182 28.80 -17.87 -26.66
C HIS A 182 28.91 -19.39 -26.41
N SER A 183 27.78 -20.04 -26.10
CA SER A 183 27.72 -21.50 -25.92
C SER A 183 27.97 -22.27 -27.21
N GLN A 184 27.46 -21.81 -28.36
CA GLN A 184 27.75 -22.46 -29.65
C GLN A 184 29.19 -22.25 -30.14
N LYS A 185 29.81 -21.10 -29.85
CA LYS A 185 31.20 -20.82 -30.24
C LYS A 185 32.23 -21.61 -29.43
N GLY A 186 31.88 -22.04 -28.21
CA GLY A 186 32.71 -22.93 -27.39
C GLY A 186 32.62 -24.42 -27.75
N ARG A 187 31.70 -24.81 -28.64
CA ARG A 187 31.45 -26.20 -29.04
C ARG A 187 32.06 -26.57 -30.41
N LEU A 188 32.68 -25.60 -31.10
CA LEU A 188 33.31 -25.74 -32.42
C LEU A 188 34.85 -25.61 -32.37
N LYS A 189 35.48 -25.97 -31.25
CA LYS A 189 36.93 -26.09 -31.12
C LYS A 189 37.31 -27.41 -30.48
#